data_AF-A0A7S9H1R2-F1
#
_entry.id   AF-A0A7S9H1R2-F1
#
_cell.length_a   1.000
_cell.length_b   1.000
_cell.length_c   1.000
_cell.angle_alpha   90.00
_cell.angle_beta   90.00
_cell.angle_gamma   90.00
#
_symmetry.space_group_name_H-M   'P 1'
#
loop_
_entity.id
_entity.type
_entity.pdbx_description
1 polymer ?
#
loop_
_entity_poly.entity_id
_entity_poly.type
_entity_poly.pdbx_seq_one_letter_code
_entity_poly.pdbx_strand_id
1 'polypeptide(L)'
;MPTRSELIDRCRAMIVAGNGAGDELIAYLRAEGCHKIESIAVLREVLNVNLGEAKRLVHCSPTWADVRQRDDKFHDQFSTILGEQEE
;
A
#
# COMPACT_ATOMS: atom_id res chain seq x y z
N MET A 1 -18.82 1.45 -3.45
CA MET A 1 -17.41 1.03 -3.58
C MET A 1 -17.32 -0.07 -4.60
N PRO A 2 -16.35 -0.03 -5.52
CA PRO A 2 -16.11 -1.13 -6.45
C PRO A 2 -15.73 -2.40 -5.68
N THR A 3 -16.09 -3.54 -6.23
CA THR A 3 -15.62 -4.84 -5.77
C THR A 3 -14.14 -5.00 -6.07
N ARG A 4 -13.49 -5.93 -5.35
CA ARG A 4 -12.09 -6.29 -5.61
C ARG A 4 -11.85 -6.74 -7.05
N SER A 5 -12.78 -7.50 -7.64
CA SER A 5 -12.66 -7.93 -9.05
C SER A 5 -12.65 -6.73 -9.99
N GLU A 6 -13.58 -5.78 -9.81
CA GLU A 6 -13.63 -4.57 -10.63
C GLU A 6 -12.36 -3.71 -10.48
N LEU A 7 -11.79 -3.64 -9.29
CA LEU A 7 -10.52 -2.95 -9.06
C LEU A 7 -9.35 -3.63 -9.79
N ILE A 8 -9.29 -4.95 -9.75
CA ILE A 8 -8.27 -5.74 -10.46
C ILE A 8 -8.37 -5.51 -11.97
N ASP A 9 -9.58 -5.60 -12.52
CA ASP A 9 -9.81 -5.44 -13.95
C ASP A 9 -9.44 -4.03 -14.43
N ARG A 10 -9.80 -3.01 -13.67
CA ARG A 10 -9.43 -1.62 -13.97
C ARG A 10 -7.92 -1.38 -13.87
N CYS A 11 -7.26 -1.91 -12.84
CA CYS A 11 -5.80 -1.82 -12.72
C CYS A 11 -5.08 -2.53 -13.87
N ARG A 12 -5.56 -3.71 -14.30
CA ARG A 12 -5.02 -4.41 -15.49
C ARG A 12 -5.21 -3.58 -16.76
N ALA A 13 -6.38 -2.95 -16.94
CA ALA A 13 -6.62 -2.07 -18.07
C ALA A 13 -5.66 -0.87 -18.09
N MET A 14 -5.37 -0.26 -16.93
CA MET A 14 -4.38 0.82 -16.81
C MET A 14 -2.98 0.40 -17.23
N ILE A 15 -2.56 -0.81 -16.85
CA ILE A 15 -1.26 -1.39 -17.26
C ILE A 15 -1.20 -1.56 -18.79
N VAL A 16 -2.25 -2.16 -19.38
CA VAL A 16 -2.32 -2.38 -20.84
C VAL A 16 -2.31 -1.06 -21.61
N ALA A 17 -2.93 -0.01 -21.06
CA ALA A 17 -2.94 1.32 -21.64
C ALA A 17 -1.60 2.06 -21.54
N GLY A 18 -0.58 1.49 -20.87
CA GLY A 18 0.72 2.11 -20.67
C GLY A 18 0.73 3.26 -19.66
N ASN A 19 -0.35 3.42 -18.88
CA ASN A 19 -0.59 4.55 -17.99
C ASN A 19 -0.43 4.22 -16.49
N GLY A 20 0.26 3.14 -16.14
CA GLY A 20 0.51 2.88 -14.72
C GLY A 20 1.56 1.82 -14.45
N ALA A 21 2.58 2.20 -13.69
CA ALA A 21 3.55 1.31 -13.07
C ALA A 21 3.68 1.65 -11.59
N GLY A 22 3.19 0.76 -10.73
CA GLY A 22 3.33 0.85 -9.27
C GLY A 22 2.55 2.02 -8.65
N ASP A 23 3.11 3.22 -8.70
CA ASP A 23 2.60 4.39 -7.97
C ASP A 23 1.26 4.91 -8.50
N GLU A 24 1.03 4.91 -9.82
CA GLU A 24 -0.27 5.33 -10.36
C GLU A 24 -1.40 4.37 -9.96
N LEU A 25 -1.10 3.06 -9.90
CA LEU A 25 -2.05 2.06 -9.43
C LEU A 25 -2.36 2.24 -7.94
N ILE A 26 -1.34 2.55 -7.13
CA ILE A 26 -1.51 2.80 -5.70
C ILE A 26 -2.34 4.07 -5.47
N ALA A 27 -2.07 5.14 -6.21
CA ALA A 27 -2.82 6.40 -6.17
C ALA A 27 -4.28 6.18 -6.56
N TYR A 28 -4.52 5.43 -7.64
CA TYR A 28 -5.86 5.06 -8.08
C TYR A 28 -6.62 4.27 -7.01
N LEU A 29 -6.02 3.22 -6.44
CA LEU A 29 -6.66 2.40 -5.41
C LEU A 29 -7.04 3.22 -4.17
N ARG A 30 -6.16 4.15 -3.75
CA ARG A 30 -6.46 5.05 -2.64
C ARG A 30 -7.60 6.02 -2.99
N ALA A 31 -7.64 6.54 -4.22
CA ALA A 31 -8.71 7.42 -4.67
C ALA A 31 -10.07 6.72 -4.73
N GLU A 32 -10.11 5.42 -5.05
CA GLU A 32 -11.32 4.59 -4.98
C GLU A 32 -11.72 4.21 -3.53
N GLY A 33 -10.96 4.69 -2.54
CA GLY A 33 -11.23 4.49 -1.12
C GLY A 33 -10.65 3.21 -0.52
N CYS A 34 -9.79 2.48 -1.24
CA CYS A 34 -9.18 1.27 -0.71
C CYS A 34 -8.26 1.60 0.46
N HIS A 35 -8.38 0.84 1.55
CA HIS A 35 -7.42 0.97 2.64
C HIS A 35 -6.09 0.27 2.31
N LYS A 36 -5.04 0.52 3.10
CA LYS A 36 -3.66 0.07 2.84
C LYS A 36 -3.56 -1.45 2.57
N ILE A 37 -4.26 -2.25 3.38
CA ILE A 37 -4.28 -3.72 3.24
C ILE A 37 -4.99 -4.18 1.96
N GLU A 38 -6.12 -3.56 1.59
CA GLU A 38 -6.83 -3.85 0.35
C GLU A 38 -5.99 -3.50 -0.87
N SER A 39 -5.30 -2.35 -0.81
CA SER A 39 -4.37 -1.92 -1.87
C SER A 39 -3.27 -2.96 -2.09
N ILE A 40 -2.69 -3.50 -1.00
CA ILE A 40 -1.69 -4.58 -1.06
C ILE A 40 -2.29 -5.84 -1.71
N ALA A 41 -3.50 -6.22 -1.32
CA ALA A 41 -4.16 -7.42 -1.85
C ALA A 41 -4.42 -7.32 -3.36
N VAL A 42 -4.92 -6.18 -3.83
CA VAL A 42 -5.17 -5.93 -5.25
C VAL A 42 -3.87 -5.92 -6.05
N LEU A 43 -2.83 -5.19 -5.58
CA LEU A 43 -1.56 -5.09 -6.29
C LEU A 43 -0.82 -6.42 -6.39
N ARG A 44 -0.93 -7.27 -5.36
CA ARG A 44 -0.37 -8.63 -5.38
C ARG A 44 -0.92 -9.43 -6.57
N GLU A 45 -2.22 -9.33 -6.82
CA GLU A 45 -2.90 -10.04 -7.90
C GLU A 45 -2.67 -9.40 -9.28
N VAL A 46 -2.67 -8.07 -9.34
CA VAL A 46 -2.46 -7.32 -10.58
C VAL A 46 -1.03 -7.44 -11.10
N LEU A 47 -0.04 -7.30 -10.21
CA LEU A 47 1.39 -7.30 -10.57
C LEU A 47 2.02 -8.69 -10.47
N ASN A 48 1.25 -9.69 -10.02
CA ASN A 48 1.73 -11.06 -9.78
C ASN A 48 3.00 -11.11 -8.91
N VAL A 49 3.03 -10.31 -7.84
CA VAL A 49 4.14 -10.26 -6.89
C VAL A 49 3.79 -10.99 -5.59
N ASN A 50 4.80 -11.30 -4.78
CA ASN A 50 4.55 -11.86 -3.45
C ASN A 50 4.03 -10.77 -2.47
N LEU A 51 3.52 -11.21 -1.32
CA LEU A 51 2.98 -10.31 -0.30
C LEU A 51 4.01 -9.29 0.21
N GLY A 52 5.27 -9.70 0.40
CA GLY A 52 6.33 -8.81 0.88
C GLY A 52 6.64 -7.69 -0.11
N GLU A 53 6.68 -8.01 -1.39
CA GLU A 53 6.87 -7.05 -2.48
C GLU A 53 5.69 -6.07 -2.57
N ALA A 54 4.46 -6.57 -2.57
CA ALA A 54 3.26 -5.73 -2.58
C ALA A 54 3.21 -4.79 -1.36
N LYS A 55 3.57 -5.30 -0.17
CA LYS A 55 3.66 -4.48 1.05
C LYS A 55 4.72 -3.39 0.90
N ARG A 56 5.91 -3.71 0.37
CA ARG A 56 6.97 -2.72 0.14
C ARG A 56 6.52 -1.64 -0.82
N LEU A 57 5.92 -2.01 -1.95
CA LEU A 57 5.40 -1.04 -2.93
C LEU A 57 4.42 -0.05 -2.29
N VAL A 58 3.41 -0.56 -1.57
CA VAL A 58 2.40 0.29 -0.92
C VAL A 58 2.99 1.13 0.21
N HIS A 59 3.83 0.53 1.06
CA HIS A 59 4.41 1.23 2.21
C HIS A 59 5.41 2.31 1.81
N CYS A 60 6.18 2.08 0.74
CA CYS A 60 7.17 3.05 0.25
C CYS A 60 6.58 4.11 -0.68
N SER A 61 5.37 3.90 -1.21
CA SER A 61 4.72 4.83 -2.13
C SER A 61 4.43 6.19 -1.49
N PRO A 62 4.65 7.31 -2.22
CA PRO A 62 4.26 8.65 -1.77
C PRO A 62 2.77 8.73 -1.38
N THR A 63 1.92 7.94 -2.04
CA THR A 63 0.46 7.87 -1.79
C THR A 63 0.12 7.51 -0.35
N TRP A 64 0.99 6.76 0.34
CA TRP A 64 0.78 6.33 1.73
C TRP A 64 1.78 6.95 2.71
N ALA A 65 2.45 8.04 2.31
CA ALA A 65 3.45 8.72 3.15
C ALA A 65 2.87 9.24 4.47
N ASP A 66 1.61 9.68 4.47
CA ASP A 66 0.87 10.11 5.66
C ASP A 66 0.73 8.99 6.69
N VAL A 67 0.36 7.80 6.22
CA VAL A 67 0.23 6.61 7.06
C VAL A 67 1.60 6.09 7.48
N ARG A 68 2.60 6.12 6.60
CA ARG A 68 3.97 5.73 6.94
C ARG A 68 4.52 6.60 8.08
N GLN A 69 4.40 7.91 8.00
CA GLN A 69 4.87 8.81 9.06
C GLN A 69 4.22 8.52 10.41
N ARG A 70 2.91 8.19 10.40
CA ARG A 70 2.20 7.79 11.61
C ARG A 70 2.69 6.44 12.14
N ASP A 71 2.87 5.45 11.27
CA ASP A 71 3.35 4.11 11.61
C ASP A 71 4.78 4.21 12.21
N ASP A 72 5.67 5.01 11.59
CA ASP A 72 7.05 5.24 12.06
C ASP A 72 7.07 5.90 13.44
N LYS A 73 6.28 6.96 13.64
CA LYS A 73 6.17 7.64 14.95
C LYS A 73 5.66 6.69 16.05
N PHE A 74 4.72 5.81 15.72
CA PHE A 74 4.24 4.80 16.65
C PHE A 74 5.34 3.80 17.01
N HIS A 75 6.13 3.36 16.03
CA HIS A 75 7.28 2.48 16.26
C HIS A 75 8.33 3.15 17.16
N ASP A 76 8.68 4.41 16.91
CA ASP A 76 9.61 5.18 17.74
C ASP A 76 9.12 5.28 19.19
N GLN A 77 7.84 5.61 19.40
CA GLN A 77 7.24 5.68 20.73
C GLN A 77 7.29 4.35 21.48
N PHE A 78 7.04 3.23 20.78
CA PHE A 78 7.15 1.89 21.37
C PHE A 78 8.59 1.52 21.72
N SER A 79 9.55 1.85 20.86
CA SER A 79 10.97 1.61 21.11
C SER A 79 11.48 2.40 22.32
N THR A 80 11.01 3.63 22.54
CA THR A 80 11.37 4.41 23.73
C THR A 80 10.82 3.79 25.02
N ILE A 81 9.53 3.41 25.05
CA ILE A 81 8.89 2.87 26.26
C ILE A 81 9.47 1.50 26.65
N LEU A 82 9.81 0.66 25.66
CA LEU A 82 10.39 -0.66 25.92
C LEU A 82 11.90 -0.61 26.20
N GLY A 83 12.61 0.43 25.74
CA GLY A 83 14.02 0.65 26.04
C GLY A 83 14.30 1.18 27.46
N GLU A 84 13.27 1.70 28.14
CA GLU A 84 13.36 2.22 29.52
C GLU A 84 13.05 1.16 30.60
N GLN A 85 12.86 -0.12 30.25
CA GLN A 85 12.62 -1.21 31.21
C GLN A 85 13.88 -2.03 31.57
N GLU A 86 15.09 -1.56 31.24
CA GLU A 86 16.36 -2.25 31.54
C GLU A 86 17.32 -1.51 32.50
N GLU A 87 16.82 -0.62 33.38
CA GLU A 87 17.57 -0.13 34.57
C GLU A 87 16.85 -0.44 35.88
#